data_AF-A0A5N3ZYS8-F1
#
_entry.id   AF-A0A5N3ZYS8-F1
#
_cell.length_a   1.000
_cell.length_b   1.000
_cell.length_c   1.000
_cell.angle_alpha   90.00
_cell.angle_beta   90.00
_cell.angle_gamma   90.00
#
_symmetry.space_group_name_H-M   'P 1'
#
loop_
_entity.id
_entity.type
_entity.pdbx_description
1 polymer ?
#
loop_
_entity_poly.entity_id
_entity_poly.type
_entity_poly.pdbx_seq_one_letter_code
_entity_poly.pdbx_strand_id
1 'polypeptide(L)'
;MEVEDIMCDQGIMRTELSMEIETDSTTIITISATRFRLAITVLTRAVLPTVIQVCYKCLRNQKVVLDNVRHQIIPTIFAFLANNISRSLSSVQRGLFYPLLLRATITPSSTRDEDFPEECVDCVVLHEPSGSIVVDIIFIHGIHGSLQNTWKQGLWASDRNKIKKAVLERSQTSSELNRQLPNSPLKRSISDYSSLRPSKLSKLDSTSFNNNIEIDNEGLDDEFSKCWPKDWLSKDYPNARIISLNYSTDPYLWRPVWVKKKNRSGIPERSLEMIKHLVKLQVGRRPIVWVGHSKGGLYIKQIIVHAWEQNAEEMKYLYLQSKGIMFYSVPHRGSVLADITLPFLSRSVELLEVQRNGCFILDLHRKFLNMLEQSKINPEVFSFFETSLTFMSFVYLRIVAADSADAGVGEKWGVPLDHREICKPSSRQCFLYKELLRIIEKILC
;
A
#
# COMPACT_ATOMS: atom_id res chain seq x y z
N MET A 1 15.48 79.28 -10.19
CA MET A 1 15.23 78.05 -9.41
C MET A 1 15.07 76.94 -10.44
N GLU A 2 16.21 76.46 -10.94
CA GLU A 2 16.35 75.42 -11.98
C GLU A 2 16.07 74.06 -11.33
N VAL A 3 15.11 73.28 -11.81
CA VAL A 3 15.16 72.25 -12.88
C VAL A 3 16.11 71.09 -12.56
N GLU A 4 15.50 69.91 -12.56
CA GLU A 4 15.98 68.56 -12.24
C GLU A 4 17.29 68.14 -12.92
N ASP A 5 18.10 67.38 -12.18
CA ASP A 5 18.92 66.32 -12.76
C ASP A 5 18.87 65.08 -11.86
N ILE A 6 18.35 63.99 -12.40
CA ILE A 6 18.22 62.67 -11.80
C ILE A 6 19.43 61.86 -12.24
N MET A 7 20.32 61.49 -11.32
CA MET A 7 21.31 60.43 -11.52
C MET A 7 21.02 59.29 -10.54
N CYS A 8 20.73 58.14 -11.13
CA CYS A 8 20.41 56.87 -10.49
C CYS A 8 21.70 56.15 -10.10
N ASP A 9 21.92 55.90 -8.80
CA ASP A 9 22.96 54.98 -8.34
C ASP A 9 22.32 53.73 -7.73
N GLN A 10 22.42 52.63 -8.47
CA GLN A 10 21.98 51.30 -8.05
C GLN A 10 22.99 50.69 -7.07
N GLY A 11 22.75 50.83 -5.78
CA GLY A 11 23.39 50.02 -4.75
C GLY A 11 22.78 48.62 -4.68
N ILE A 12 23.25 47.69 -5.54
CA ILE A 12 22.96 46.26 -5.37
C ILE A 12 23.73 45.76 -4.15
N MET A 13 23.06 45.70 -3.00
CA MET A 13 23.53 44.94 -1.83
C MET A 13 23.54 43.45 -2.21
N ARG A 14 24.69 42.95 -2.69
CA ARG A 14 24.97 41.52 -2.78
C ARG A 14 25.16 40.97 -1.38
N THR A 15 24.16 40.28 -0.86
CA THR A 15 24.32 39.45 0.34
C THR A 15 25.10 38.19 -0.06
N GLU A 16 26.42 38.22 0.10
CA GLU A 16 27.26 37.03 -0.01
C GLU A 16 27.02 36.16 1.23
N LEU A 17 26.37 35.01 1.03
CA LEU A 17 26.20 34.00 2.08
C LEU A 17 27.32 32.96 1.91
N SER A 18 28.36 33.08 2.74
CA SER A 18 29.47 32.14 2.81
C SER A 18 29.09 30.94 3.68
N MET A 19 29.25 29.72 3.16
CA MET A 19 29.17 28.48 3.95
C MET A 19 30.59 27.95 4.16
N GLU A 20 31.05 27.92 5.41
CA GLU A 20 32.29 27.27 5.80
C GLU A 20 32.03 25.81 6.18
N ILE A 21 32.83 24.89 5.64
CA ILE A 21 32.87 23.48 6.01
C ILE A 21 34.30 23.18 6.42
N GLU A 22 34.51 22.88 7.70
CA GLU A 22 35.81 22.52 8.26
C GLU A 22 35.94 20.99 8.30
N THR A 23 36.83 20.45 7.47
CA THR A 23 37.46 19.14 7.67
C THR A 23 38.90 19.24 7.19
N ASP A 24 39.83 18.78 8.02
CA ASP A 24 41.27 18.79 7.78
C ASP A 24 41.65 18.50 6.33
N SER A 25 42.48 19.38 5.76
CA SER A 25 43.03 19.40 4.39
C SER A 25 42.06 19.74 3.24
N THR A 26 41.54 20.97 3.22
CA THR A 26 40.61 21.48 2.19
C THR A 26 41.28 22.24 1.03
N THR A 27 41.11 21.72 -0.19
CA THR A 27 41.00 22.57 -1.39
C THR A 27 39.55 23.01 -1.51
N ILE A 28 39.26 24.31 -1.32
CA ILE A 28 37.91 24.86 -1.34
C ILE A 28 37.49 25.10 -2.79
N ILE A 29 36.48 24.37 -3.28
CA ILE A 29 35.85 24.65 -4.59
C ILE A 29 34.56 25.45 -4.33
N THR A 30 34.64 26.77 -4.42
CA THR A 30 33.48 27.67 -4.40
C THR A 30 32.80 27.67 -5.77
N ILE A 31 31.64 27.02 -5.88
CA ILE A 31 30.79 27.06 -7.08
C ILE A 31 29.76 28.17 -6.89
N SER A 32 29.79 29.20 -7.73
CA SER A 32 28.83 30.30 -7.62
C SER A 32 27.40 29.79 -7.81
N ALA A 33 26.44 30.37 -7.09
CA ALA A 33 25.01 30.02 -7.19
C ALA A 33 24.49 30.11 -8.63
N THR A 34 25.09 30.99 -9.44
CA THR A 34 24.80 31.13 -10.88
C THR A 34 25.24 29.91 -11.68
N ARG A 35 26.45 29.36 -11.40
CA ARG A 35 26.95 28.14 -12.04
C ARG A 35 26.14 26.90 -11.63
N PHE A 36 25.68 26.85 -10.38
CA PHE A 36 24.80 25.78 -9.91
C PHE A 36 23.41 25.84 -10.56
N ARG A 37 22.80 27.03 -10.64
CA ARG A 37 21.53 27.25 -11.37
C ARG A 37 21.66 26.92 -12.85
N LEU A 38 22.79 27.27 -13.48
CA LEU A 38 23.07 26.92 -14.87
C LEU A 38 23.18 25.40 -15.05
N ALA A 39 23.90 24.71 -14.16
CA ALA A 39 24.04 23.26 -14.19
C ALA A 39 22.69 22.55 -14.03
N ILE A 40 21.83 22.99 -13.11
CA ILE A 40 20.46 22.48 -12.95
C ILE A 40 19.62 22.78 -14.21
N THR A 41 19.76 23.96 -14.79
CA THR A 41 19.02 24.34 -16.00
C THR A 41 19.43 23.49 -17.20
N VAL A 42 20.73 23.22 -17.36
CA VAL A 42 21.25 22.31 -18.39
C VAL A 42 20.78 20.88 -18.13
N LEU A 43 20.81 20.39 -16.89
CA LEU A 43 20.35 19.04 -16.56
C LEU A 43 18.84 18.87 -16.84
N THR A 44 18.04 19.86 -16.46
CA THR A 44 16.57 19.82 -16.63
C THR A 44 16.11 20.09 -18.06
N ARG A 45 16.83 20.90 -18.85
CA ARG A 45 16.45 21.20 -20.24
C ARG A 45 17.13 20.33 -21.30
N ALA A 46 18.32 19.77 -21.03
CA ALA A 46 19.04 18.96 -22.00
C ALA A 46 18.99 17.45 -21.67
N VAL A 47 19.18 17.07 -20.40
CA VAL A 47 19.28 15.66 -20.04
C VAL A 47 17.89 15.06 -19.82
N LEU A 48 17.02 15.74 -19.08
CA LEU A 48 15.71 15.22 -18.71
C LEU A 48 14.79 14.91 -19.92
N PRO A 49 14.65 15.76 -20.96
CA PRO A 49 13.82 15.44 -22.12
C PRO A 49 14.36 14.26 -22.93
N THR A 50 15.69 14.14 -22.99
CA THR A 50 16.38 13.05 -23.69
C THR A 50 16.21 11.72 -22.94
N VAL A 51 16.32 11.74 -21.61
CA VAL A 51 16.02 10.57 -20.77
C VAL A 51 14.55 10.20 -20.87
N ILE A 52 13.63 11.17 -20.85
CA ILE A 52 12.19 10.93 -21.04
C ILE A 52 11.91 10.35 -22.43
N GLN A 53 12.55 10.84 -23.50
CA GLN A 53 12.43 10.28 -24.85
C GLN A 53 13.00 8.88 -24.96
N VAL A 54 14.15 8.61 -24.33
CA VAL A 54 14.76 7.28 -24.27
C VAL A 54 13.85 6.32 -23.51
N CYS A 55 13.35 6.73 -22.34
CA CYS A 55 12.36 5.98 -21.57
C CYS A 55 11.08 5.75 -22.38
N TYR A 56 10.55 6.76 -23.06
CA TYR A 56 9.35 6.64 -23.90
C TYR A 56 9.57 5.68 -25.09
N LYS A 57 10.73 5.76 -25.75
CA LYS A 57 11.10 4.86 -26.86
C LYS A 57 11.34 3.43 -26.39
N CYS A 58 11.90 3.28 -25.18
CA CYS A 58 12.09 2.01 -24.48
C CYS A 58 10.73 1.38 -24.08
N LEU A 59 9.80 2.21 -23.57
CA LEU A 59 8.44 1.83 -23.18
C LEU A 59 7.53 1.51 -24.37
N ARG A 60 7.80 2.06 -25.56
CA ARG A 60 7.04 1.76 -26.78
C ARG A 60 7.45 0.43 -27.43
N ASN A 61 8.71 0.01 -27.25
CA ASN A 61 9.29 -1.18 -27.86
C ASN A 61 9.74 -2.24 -26.82
N GLN A 62 8.94 -2.45 -25.77
CA GLN A 62 9.28 -3.32 -24.63
C GLN A 62 9.78 -4.71 -25.02
N LYS A 63 9.25 -5.29 -26.11
CA LYS A 63 9.63 -6.62 -26.60
C LYS A 63 11.05 -6.65 -27.17
N VAL A 64 11.42 -5.65 -27.97
CA VAL A 64 12.74 -5.54 -28.62
C VAL A 64 13.83 -5.18 -27.59
N VAL A 65 13.50 -4.38 -26.58
CA VAL A 65 14.45 -4.03 -25.52
C VAL A 65 14.74 -5.24 -24.63
N LEU A 66 13.72 -6.02 -24.25
CA LEU A 66 13.95 -7.23 -23.45
C LEU A 66 14.86 -8.22 -24.20
N ASP A 67 14.63 -8.40 -25.51
CA ASP A 67 15.41 -9.32 -26.33
C ASP A 67 16.86 -8.82 -26.53
N ASN A 68 17.08 -7.52 -26.76
CA ASN A 68 18.43 -6.96 -26.89
C ASN A 68 19.20 -6.92 -25.56
N VAL A 69 18.54 -6.66 -24.43
CA VAL A 69 19.17 -6.74 -23.11
C VAL A 69 19.64 -8.17 -22.85
N ARG A 70 18.78 -9.16 -23.15
CA ARG A 70 19.09 -10.58 -22.97
C ARG A 70 20.23 -11.05 -23.85
N HIS A 71 20.28 -10.61 -25.11
CA HIS A 71 21.24 -11.13 -26.10
C HIS A 71 22.54 -10.34 -26.23
N GLN A 72 22.58 -9.04 -25.90
CA GLN A 72 23.77 -8.22 -26.10
C GLN A 72 24.36 -7.63 -24.82
N ILE A 73 23.53 -7.21 -23.87
CA ILE A 73 24.00 -6.51 -22.68
C ILE A 73 24.49 -7.48 -21.61
N ILE A 74 23.75 -8.56 -21.35
CA ILE A 74 24.14 -9.57 -20.36
C ILE A 74 25.51 -10.20 -20.68
N PRO A 75 25.81 -10.65 -21.92
CA PRO A 75 27.13 -11.19 -22.26
C PRO A 75 28.25 -10.16 -22.16
N THR A 76 27.99 -8.91 -22.51
CA THR A 76 28.98 -7.81 -22.46
C THR A 76 29.31 -7.41 -21.03
N ILE A 77 28.31 -7.36 -20.14
CA ILE A 77 28.52 -7.14 -18.70
C ILE A 77 29.29 -8.32 -18.09
N PHE A 78 28.95 -9.56 -18.47
CA PHE A 78 29.69 -10.75 -18.02
C PHE A 78 31.15 -10.74 -18.50
N ALA A 79 31.39 -10.34 -19.75
CA ALA A 79 32.74 -10.18 -20.29
C ALA A 79 33.51 -9.03 -19.62
N PHE A 80 32.85 -7.93 -19.28
CA PHE A 80 33.44 -6.80 -18.56
C PHE A 80 33.77 -7.16 -17.10
N LEU A 81 32.90 -7.90 -16.40
CA LEU A 81 33.21 -8.41 -15.06
C LEU A 81 34.34 -9.45 -15.10
N ALA A 82 34.33 -10.36 -16.07
CA ALA A 82 35.40 -11.35 -16.23
C ALA A 82 36.76 -10.68 -16.50
N ASN A 83 36.79 -9.62 -17.33
CA ASN A 83 38.02 -8.85 -17.59
C ASN A 83 38.50 -8.04 -16.38
N ASN A 84 37.59 -7.54 -15.53
CA ASN A 84 37.97 -6.80 -14.32
C ASN A 84 38.43 -7.75 -13.20
N ILE A 85 37.86 -8.95 -13.09
CA ILE A 85 38.31 -9.96 -12.13
C ILE A 85 39.66 -10.57 -12.56
N SER A 86 39.92 -10.69 -13.87
CA SER A 86 41.20 -11.19 -14.39
C SER A 86 42.37 -10.20 -14.30
N ARG A 87 42.14 -8.91 -13.97
CA ARG A 87 43.18 -7.86 -13.93
C ARG A 87 43.59 -7.40 -12.53
N SER A 88 43.18 -8.11 -11.48
CA SER A 88 43.57 -7.77 -10.10
C SER A 88 44.42 -8.87 -9.46
N LEU A 89 45.71 -8.95 -9.83
CA LEU A 89 46.74 -9.57 -9.00
C LEU A 89 48.13 -9.00 -9.37
N SER A 90 48.36 -7.71 -9.06
CA SER A 90 49.70 -7.21 -8.69
C SER A 90 49.65 -5.76 -8.20
N SER A 91 50.12 -5.58 -6.96
CA SER A 91 50.49 -4.32 -6.29
C SER A 91 49.41 -3.24 -6.15
N VAL A 92 48.83 -3.09 -4.95
CA VAL A 92 49.35 -2.22 -3.89
C VAL A 92 48.58 -2.58 -2.61
N GLN A 93 49.31 -3.14 -1.67
CA GLN A 93 48.87 -3.40 -0.31
C GLN A 93 49.15 -2.14 0.51
N ARG A 94 48.11 -1.43 0.93
CA ARG A 94 48.01 -0.71 2.21
C ARG A 94 46.62 -0.09 2.35
N GLY A 95 46.01 -0.34 3.51
CA GLY A 95 44.60 -0.11 3.76
C GLY A 95 44.17 1.36 3.74
N LEU A 96 42.87 1.57 3.57
CA LEU A 96 42.01 2.10 4.63
C LEU A 96 40.54 1.93 4.19
N PHE A 97 39.78 1.16 4.97
CA PHE A 97 38.32 1.21 4.97
C PHE A 97 37.89 2.52 5.62
N TYR A 98 37.08 3.33 4.94
CA TYR A 98 36.14 4.22 5.61
C TYR A 98 34.79 4.23 4.87
N PRO A 99 33.66 4.04 5.59
CA PRO A 99 32.33 4.28 5.06
C PRO A 99 32.09 5.79 4.92
N LEU A 100 31.52 6.22 3.80
CA LEU A 100 30.98 7.58 3.64
C LEU A 100 29.71 7.74 4.50
N LEU A 101 29.93 7.92 5.81
CA LEU A 101 28.94 8.44 6.75
C LEU A 101 28.92 9.96 6.58
N LEU A 102 27.90 10.46 5.88
CA LEU A 102 27.58 11.88 5.84
C LEU A 102 27.12 12.31 7.24
N ARG A 103 28.05 12.78 8.08
CA ARG A 103 27.73 13.37 9.38
C ARG A 103 27.27 14.81 9.15
N ALA A 104 25.96 15.02 9.20
CA ALA A 104 25.38 16.36 9.18
C ALA A 104 25.68 17.05 10.53
N THR A 105 26.50 18.11 10.49
CA THR A 105 26.67 19.04 11.61
C THR A 105 25.44 19.93 11.71
N ILE A 106 24.69 19.76 12.79
CA ILE A 106 23.59 20.66 13.19
C ILE A 106 24.24 21.88 13.86
N THR A 107 24.16 23.05 13.23
CA THR A 107 24.36 24.32 13.94
C THR A 107 23.12 24.59 14.80
N PRO A 108 23.27 24.93 16.09
CA PRO A 108 22.13 25.20 16.95
C PRO A 108 21.63 26.62 16.65
N SER A 109 20.71 26.75 15.69
CA SER A 109 19.88 27.96 15.59
C SER A 109 18.82 27.88 16.68
N SER A 110 18.93 28.78 17.65
CA SER A 110 17.97 29.00 18.72
C SER A 110 16.58 29.37 18.18
N THR A 111 15.69 28.39 18.13
CA THR A 111 14.24 28.50 18.36
C THR A 111 13.75 27.06 18.58
N ARG A 112 13.37 26.74 19.82
CA ARG A 112 12.82 25.44 20.20
C ARG A 112 11.36 25.38 19.74
N ASP A 113 11.14 24.94 18.51
CA ASP A 113 9.92 24.21 18.18
C ASP A 113 10.33 22.74 18.13
N GLU A 114 10.03 21.98 19.20
CA GLU A 114 10.03 20.53 19.08
C GLU A 114 8.96 20.17 18.06
N ASP A 115 9.38 19.97 16.80
CA ASP A 115 8.53 19.69 15.65
C ASP A 115 8.00 18.24 15.80
N PHE A 116 7.08 18.06 16.76
CA PHE A 116 6.37 16.80 16.98
C PHE A 116 5.76 16.39 15.64
N PRO A 117 5.89 15.12 15.23
CA PRO A 117 5.26 14.67 14.00
C PRO A 117 3.77 14.94 14.09
N GLU A 118 3.25 15.69 13.12
CA GLU A 118 1.83 16.04 12.95
C GLU A 118 0.97 14.78 13.14
N GLU A 119 -0.15 14.88 13.89
CA GLU A 119 -1.10 13.76 14.02
C GLU A 119 -1.51 13.31 12.61
N CYS A 120 -1.21 12.05 12.31
CA CYS A 120 -1.32 11.54 10.96
C CYS A 120 -2.54 10.63 10.80
N VAL A 121 -3.28 10.37 11.87
CA VAL A 121 -4.41 9.45 11.92
C VAL A 121 -5.71 10.20 12.15
N ASP A 122 -6.74 9.79 11.41
CA ASP A 122 -8.11 10.27 11.57
C ASP A 122 -9.04 9.06 11.73
N CYS A 123 -9.93 9.12 12.71
CA CYS A 123 -10.85 8.04 13.03
C CYS A 123 -12.30 8.46 12.72
N VAL A 124 -12.89 7.83 11.72
CA VAL A 124 -14.24 8.16 11.24
C VAL A 124 -15.18 7.01 11.52
N VAL A 125 -16.23 7.26 12.30
CA VAL A 125 -17.35 6.33 12.44
C VAL A 125 -18.26 6.49 11.22
N LEU A 126 -18.26 5.50 10.33
CA LEU A 126 -19.06 5.49 9.09
C LEU A 126 -20.53 5.17 9.34
N HIS A 127 -20.78 4.33 10.33
CA HIS A 127 -22.11 3.91 10.78
C HIS A 127 -22.09 3.64 12.28
N GLU A 128 -22.97 4.31 13.01
CA GLU A 128 -23.20 4.13 14.44
C GLU A 128 -24.62 3.58 14.63
N PRO A 129 -24.78 2.34 15.14
CA PRO A 129 -26.08 1.75 15.40
C PRO A 129 -26.92 2.59 16.37
N SER A 130 -28.24 2.65 16.14
CA SER A 130 -29.17 3.27 17.10
C SER A 130 -29.37 2.43 18.37
N GLY A 131 -29.11 1.12 18.29
CA GLY A 131 -29.26 0.17 19.40
C GLY A 131 -27.93 -0.31 19.97
N SER A 132 -27.94 -1.46 20.63
CA SER A 132 -26.72 -2.09 21.16
C SER A 132 -25.80 -2.55 20.02
N ILE A 133 -24.53 -2.17 20.11
CA ILE A 133 -23.54 -2.52 19.11
C ILE A 133 -23.09 -3.97 19.33
N VAL A 134 -23.30 -4.83 18.33
CA VAL A 134 -22.99 -6.27 18.44
C VAL A 134 -21.57 -6.62 17.97
N VAL A 135 -20.99 -5.80 17.09
CA VAL A 135 -19.64 -5.99 16.54
C VAL A 135 -19.06 -4.64 16.10
N ASP A 136 -17.75 -4.47 16.24
CA ASP A 136 -16.99 -3.37 15.65
C ASP A 136 -16.29 -3.85 14.37
N ILE A 137 -16.54 -3.20 13.23
CA ILE A 137 -15.92 -3.52 11.95
C ILE A 137 -15.01 -2.36 11.55
N ILE A 138 -13.70 -2.60 11.50
CA ILE A 138 -12.68 -1.56 11.39
C ILE A 138 -11.92 -1.69 10.07
N PHE A 139 -11.95 -0.64 9.27
CA PHE A 139 -11.31 -0.54 7.97
C PHE A 139 -10.03 0.30 8.04
N ILE A 140 -8.94 -0.19 7.47
CA ILE A 140 -7.67 0.55 7.35
C ILE A 140 -7.15 0.45 5.91
N HIS A 141 -7.01 1.61 5.25
CA HIS A 141 -6.63 1.69 3.84
C HIS A 141 -5.11 1.51 3.61
N GLY A 142 -4.70 1.38 2.35
CA GLY A 142 -3.29 1.29 1.95
C GLY A 142 -2.59 2.63 1.75
N ILE A 143 -1.35 2.60 1.24
CA ILE A 143 -0.61 3.81 0.86
C ILE A 143 -1.34 4.55 -0.27
N HIS A 144 -1.42 5.90 -0.22
CA HIS A 144 -2.26 6.74 -1.09
C HIS A 144 -3.77 6.40 -1.05
N GLY A 145 -4.19 5.61 -0.08
CA GLY A 145 -5.58 5.27 0.13
C GLY A 145 -6.38 6.39 0.80
N SER A 146 -7.69 6.20 0.80
CA SER A 146 -8.66 6.99 1.56
C SER A 146 -10.00 6.24 1.57
N LEU A 147 -10.96 6.71 2.36
CA LEU A 147 -12.34 6.23 2.30
C LEU A 147 -12.89 6.15 0.87
N GLN A 148 -12.70 7.22 0.10
CA GLN A 148 -13.28 7.36 -1.24
C GLN A 148 -12.48 6.60 -2.33
N ASN A 149 -11.18 6.39 -2.12
CA ASN A 149 -10.32 5.79 -3.13
C ASN A 149 -10.17 4.28 -2.95
N THR A 150 -10.13 3.80 -1.71
CA THR A 150 -9.90 2.39 -1.37
C THR A 150 -11.23 1.64 -1.25
N TRP A 151 -12.22 2.23 -0.60
CA TRP A 151 -13.47 1.54 -0.24
C TRP A 151 -14.68 1.92 -1.10
N LYS A 152 -14.45 2.25 -2.37
CA LYS A 152 -15.52 2.49 -3.36
C LYS A 152 -15.91 1.22 -4.10
N GLN A 153 -17.09 1.20 -4.71
CA GLN A 153 -17.52 0.10 -5.57
C GLN A 153 -16.58 -0.07 -6.78
N GLY A 154 -16.21 -1.32 -7.06
CA GLY A 154 -15.38 -1.68 -8.21
C GLY A 154 -16.18 -1.70 -9.50
N LEU A 155 -15.64 -1.11 -10.57
CA LEU A 155 -16.30 -1.06 -11.88
C LEU A 155 -15.88 -2.20 -12.82
N TRP A 156 -15.13 -3.18 -12.31
CA TRP A 156 -14.58 -4.28 -13.08
C TRP A 156 -15.61 -5.37 -13.46
N ALA A 157 -16.84 -5.33 -12.90
CA ALA A 157 -17.88 -6.30 -13.26
C ALA A 157 -18.36 -6.19 -14.71
N SER A 158 -18.21 -5.04 -15.35
CA SER A 158 -18.53 -4.88 -16.78
C SER A 158 -17.54 -5.64 -17.67
N ASP A 159 -16.35 -5.97 -17.15
CA ASP A 159 -15.28 -6.68 -17.83
C ASP A 159 -15.37 -8.21 -17.58
N ARG A 160 -16.60 -8.77 -17.58
CA ARG A 160 -16.93 -10.17 -17.20
C ARG A 160 -16.07 -11.23 -17.90
N ASN A 161 -15.56 -10.92 -19.08
CA ASN A 161 -14.74 -11.82 -19.88
C ASN A 161 -13.33 -12.04 -19.29
N LYS A 162 -12.79 -11.13 -18.47
CA LYS A 162 -11.49 -11.32 -17.78
C LYS A 162 -11.60 -12.28 -16.59
N ILE A 163 -12.67 -12.20 -15.82
CA ILE A 163 -12.81 -12.97 -14.57
C ILE A 163 -13.27 -14.40 -14.85
N LYS A 164 -14.12 -14.62 -15.87
CA LYS A 164 -14.53 -15.99 -16.28
C LYS A 164 -13.36 -16.86 -16.76
N LYS A 165 -12.28 -16.25 -17.23
CA LYS A 165 -11.11 -16.96 -17.75
C LYS A 165 -9.99 -17.16 -16.72
N ALA A 166 -10.08 -16.45 -15.59
CA ALA A 166 -9.08 -16.51 -14.54
C ALA A 166 -9.60 -17.35 -13.36
N VAL A 167 -8.83 -18.38 -13.03
CA VAL A 167 -9.14 -19.30 -11.94
C VAL A 167 -8.86 -18.60 -10.61
N LEU A 168 -9.83 -18.59 -9.69
CA LEU A 168 -9.58 -18.23 -8.29
C LEU A 168 -8.61 -19.27 -7.70
N GLU A 169 -7.42 -18.83 -7.31
CA GLU A 169 -6.42 -19.71 -6.71
C GLU A 169 -6.67 -19.83 -5.22
N ARG A 170 -7.49 -20.81 -4.81
CA ARG A 170 -7.69 -21.13 -3.39
C ARG A 170 -6.52 -22.00 -2.89
N SER A 171 -5.91 -21.57 -1.79
CA SER A 171 -4.92 -22.39 -1.07
C SER A 171 -4.99 -22.13 0.43
N GLN A 172 -4.69 -23.16 1.23
CA GLN A 172 -4.42 -22.97 2.65
C GLN A 172 -3.06 -22.28 2.83
N THR A 173 -2.90 -21.55 3.93
CA THR A 173 -1.65 -20.87 4.25
C THR A 173 -0.53 -21.87 4.56
N SER A 174 0.72 -21.46 4.38
CA SER A 174 1.88 -22.35 4.44
C SER A 174 2.13 -23.00 5.81
N SER A 175 1.63 -22.43 6.90
CA SER A 175 1.76 -22.96 8.26
C SER A 175 0.81 -24.14 8.53
N GLU A 176 -0.39 -24.12 7.94
CA GLU A 176 -1.39 -25.19 8.09
C GLU A 176 -1.01 -26.44 7.28
N LEU A 177 -0.37 -26.25 6.12
CA LEU A 177 0.18 -27.34 5.29
C LEU A 177 1.23 -28.20 6.02
N ASN A 178 1.90 -27.66 7.05
CA ASN A 178 2.91 -28.37 7.83
C ASN A 178 2.35 -29.11 9.06
N ARG A 179 1.07 -28.94 9.41
CA ARG A 179 0.38 -29.74 10.44
C ARG A 179 -0.35 -30.91 9.76
N GLN A 180 0.34 -32.04 9.56
CA GLN A 180 -0.26 -33.23 8.94
C GLN A 180 -1.43 -33.80 9.78
N LEU A 181 -2.58 -34.04 9.15
CA LEU A 181 -3.57 -35.11 9.41
C LEU A 181 -4.61 -35.17 8.25
N PRO A 182 -5.31 -36.30 8.04
CA PRO A 182 -5.30 -37.09 6.81
C PRO A 182 -6.20 -36.59 5.67
N ASN A 183 -5.78 -36.94 4.46
CA ASN A 183 -6.38 -36.71 3.15
C ASN A 183 -7.93 -36.65 3.12
N SER A 184 -8.47 -35.48 2.77
CA SER A 184 -9.74 -35.41 2.02
C SER A 184 -9.65 -34.31 0.95
N PRO A 185 -10.01 -34.58 -0.32
CA PRO A 185 -9.94 -33.58 -1.37
C PRO A 185 -11.23 -32.74 -1.39
N LEU A 186 -11.20 -31.55 -0.78
CA LEU A 186 -12.28 -30.56 -0.94
C LEU A 186 -12.09 -29.78 -2.24
N LYS A 187 -12.40 -30.41 -3.38
CA LYS A 187 -12.71 -29.70 -4.63
C LYS A 187 -14.18 -29.26 -4.58
N ARG A 188 -14.47 -28.01 -4.21
CA ARG A 188 -15.77 -27.38 -4.53
C ARG A 188 -15.65 -26.64 -5.86
N SER A 189 -16.54 -26.98 -6.79
CA SER A 189 -16.65 -26.40 -8.13
C SER A 189 -17.42 -25.08 -8.08
N ILE A 190 -17.05 -24.13 -8.94
CA ILE A 190 -17.64 -22.78 -9.11
C ILE A 190 -19.13 -22.82 -9.55
N SER A 191 -19.68 -23.99 -9.87
CA SER A 191 -21.08 -24.17 -10.28
C SER A 191 -22.11 -23.61 -9.28
N ASP A 192 -21.79 -23.59 -7.99
CA ASP A 192 -22.75 -23.25 -6.94
C ASP A 192 -23.03 -21.74 -6.84
N TYR A 193 -22.17 -20.90 -7.44
CA TYR A 193 -22.42 -19.45 -7.53
C TYR A 193 -23.29 -19.06 -8.74
N SER A 194 -23.61 -19.99 -9.65
CA SER A 194 -24.21 -19.68 -10.96
C SER A 194 -25.53 -20.39 -11.27
N SER A 195 -26.12 -21.12 -10.31
CA SER A 195 -27.37 -21.85 -10.53
C SER A 195 -28.57 -21.22 -9.81
N LEU A 196 -29.03 -20.09 -10.34
CA LEU A 196 -30.44 -19.69 -10.28
C LEU A 196 -30.94 -19.61 -11.72
N ARG A 197 -31.48 -20.72 -12.24
CA ARG A 197 -32.27 -20.75 -13.48
C ARG A 197 -33.74 -21.02 -13.10
N PRO A 198 -34.70 -20.19 -13.53
CA PRO A 198 -36.07 -20.64 -13.69
C PRO A 198 -36.15 -21.58 -14.90
N SER A 199 -36.98 -22.62 -14.77
CA SER A 199 -37.17 -23.65 -15.79
C SER A 199 -38.45 -23.42 -16.61
N LYS A 200 -38.39 -23.83 -17.90
CA LYS A 200 -39.48 -23.90 -18.92
C LYS A 200 -39.89 -22.51 -19.45
N LEU A 201 -40.04 -22.23 -20.76
CA LEU A 201 -40.65 -23.00 -21.84
C LEU A 201 -40.23 -22.49 -23.25
N SER A 202 -40.47 -23.35 -24.25
CA SER A 202 -40.23 -23.33 -25.71
C SER A 202 -40.18 -22.03 -26.54
N LYS A 203 -39.28 -22.09 -27.54
CA LYS A 203 -39.41 -21.62 -28.95
C LYS A 203 -40.75 -20.98 -29.34
N LEU A 204 -40.71 -19.76 -29.88
CA LEU A 204 -41.51 -19.39 -31.06
C LEU A 204 -40.87 -18.19 -31.78
N ASP A 205 -41.00 -18.21 -33.11
CA ASP A 205 -40.45 -17.27 -34.08
C ASP A 205 -41.09 -15.88 -34.04
N SER A 206 -40.34 -14.95 -34.62
CA SER A 206 -40.63 -13.53 -34.85
C SER A 206 -41.94 -13.25 -35.61
N THR A 207 -42.80 -12.40 -35.03
CA THR A 207 -43.56 -11.38 -35.77
C THR A 207 -44.01 -10.26 -34.81
N SER A 208 -43.79 -9.01 -35.23
CA SER A 208 -44.17 -7.76 -34.55
C SER A 208 -45.62 -7.71 -34.07
N PHE A 209 -45.85 -7.29 -32.83
CA PHE A 209 -46.97 -6.42 -32.46
C PHE A 209 -46.59 -5.58 -31.23
N ASN A 210 -46.64 -4.25 -31.39
CA ASN A 210 -46.64 -3.28 -30.31
C ASN A 210 -47.82 -3.56 -29.38
N ASN A 211 -47.57 -3.60 -28.08
CA ASN A 211 -48.48 -3.11 -27.05
C ASN A 211 -47.67 -2.72 -25.83
N ASN A 212 -47.93 -1.51 -25.33
CA ASN A 212 -47.36 -0.96 -24.11
C ASN A 212 -47.66 -1.92 -22.94
N ILE A 213 -46.60 -2.50 -22.39
CA ILE A 213 -46.64 -3.15 -21.09
C ILE A 213 -45.82 -2.24 -20.18
N GLU A 214 -46.50 -1.58 -19.25
CA GLU A 214 -45.87 -1.02 -18.06
C GLU A 214 -45.15 -2.17 -17.37
N ILE A 215 -43.83 -2.19 -17.52
CA ILE A 215 -42.97 -3.02 -16.71
C ILE A 215 -42.89 -2.30 -15.38
N ASP A 216 -43.57 -2.84 -14.37
CA ASP A 216 -43.32 -2.52 -12.97
C ASP A 216 -41.82 -2.64 -12.72
N ASN A 217 -41.15 -1.49 -12.64
CA ASN A 217 -39.73 -1.36 -12.30
C ASN A 217 -39.54 -1.57 -10.79
N GLU A 218 -40.00 -2.70 -10.25
CA GLU A 218 -39.59 -3.12 -8.91
C GLU A 218 -38.30 -3.94 -9.02
N GLY A 219 -37.14 -3.27 -8.92
CA GLY A 219 -35.86 -3.94 -8.67
C GLY A 219 -34.58 -3.36 -9.28
N LEU A 220 -34.59 -2.16 -9.85
CA LEU A 220 -33.39 -1.53 -10.42
C LEU A 220 -33.01 -0.28 -9.61
N ASP A 221 -32.27 -0.42 -8.51
CA ASP A 221 -31.56 0.70 -7.83
C ASP A 221 -30.55 0.20 -6.78
N ASP A 222 -29.52 -0.56 -7.18
CA ASP A 222 -28.27 -0.49 -6.40
C ASP A 222 -27.46 0.68 -7.00
N GLU A 223 -27.78 1.89 -6.54
CA GLU A 223 -27.04 3.12 -6.85
C GLU A 223 -25.53 2.89 -6.63
N PHE A 224 -24.68 3.47 -7.49
CA PHE A 224 -23.23 3.35 -7.37
C PHE A 224 -22.76 3.79 -5.98
N SER A 225 -22.10 2.89 -5.27
CA SER A 225 -21.64 3.14 -3.92
C SER A 225 -20.27 3.83 -3.91
N LYS A 226 -20.24 5.07 -3.42
CA LYS A 226 -19.00 5.83 -3.20
C LYS A 226 -18.20 5.31 -2.00
N CYS A 227 -18.86 4.67 -1.03
CA CYS A 227 -18.23 4.05 0.14
C CYS A 227 -18.98 2.78 0.51
N TRP A 228 -18.60 1.64 -0.08
CA TRP A 228 -19.36 0.39 0.10
C TRP A 228 -19.44 -0.11 1.55
N PRO A 229 -18.44 0.11 2.43
CA PRO A 229 -18.62 -0.22 3.85
C PRO A 229 -19.75 0.58 4.48
N LYS A 230 -19.89 1.86 4.14
CA LYS A 230 -20.99 2.67 4.66
C LYS A 230 -22.32 2.30 3.99
N ASP A 231 -22.35 2.20 2.67
CA ASP A 231 -23.59 2.16 1.90
C ASP A 231 -24.23 0.76 1.87
N TRP A 232 -23.43 -0.31 1.99
CA TRP A 232 -23.90 -1.70 1.94
C TRP A 232 -23.88 -2.37 3.31
N LEU A 233 -22.75 -2.31 4.03
CA LEU A 233 -22.57 -3.09 5.25
C LEU A 233 -23.45 -2.57 6.40
N SER A 234 -23.74 -1.27 6.44
CA SER A 234 -24.69 -0.71 7.41
C SER A 234 -26.14 -1.22 7.19
N LYS A 235 -26.50 -1.58 5.95
CA LYS A 235 -27.82 -2.12 5.61
C LYS A 235 -27.90 -3.61 5.92
N ASP A 236 -26.83 -4.35 5.62
CA ASP A 236 -26.74 -5.79 5.86
C ASP A 236 -26.57 -6.12 7.36
N TYR A 237 -25.85 -5.29 8.11
CA TYR A 237 -25.66 -5.41 9.56
C TYR A 237 -25.93 -4.07 10.28
N PRO A 238 -27.20 -3.68 10.48
CA PRO A 238 -27.56 -2.39 11.06
C PRO A 238 -27.08 -2.19 12.52
N ASN A 239 -26.85 -3.29 13.25
CA ASN A 239 -26.33 -3.27 14.62
C ASN A 239 -24.80 -3.36 14.72
N ALA A 240 -24.09 -3.43 13.59
CA ALA A 240 -22.63 -3.36 13.56
C ALA A 240 -22.17 -1.90 13.55
N ARG A 241 -21.17 -1.54 14.35
CA ARG A 241 -20.51 -0.24 14.23
C ARG A 241 -19.40 -0.33 13.20
N ILE A 242 -19.37 0.61 12.26
CA ILE A 242 -18.40 0.61 11.17
C ILE A 242 -17.46 1.79 11.34
N ILE A 243 -16.18 1.52 11.47
CA ILE A 243 -15.12 2.50 11.74
C ILE A 243 -14.09 2.46 10.61
N SER A 244 -13.61 3.63 10.20
CA SER A 244 -12.45 3.76 9.33
C SER A 244 -11.33 4.48 10.05
N LEU A 245 -10.17 3.83 10.15
CA LEU A 245 -8.93 4.46 10.58
C LEU A 245 -8.18 4.91 9.33
N ASN A 246 -8.24 6.21 9.06
CA ASN A 246 -7.53 6.86 7.99
C ASN A 246 -6.15 7.30 8.47
N TYR A 247 -5.20 7.36 7.55
CA TYR A 247 -3.91 7.98 7.84
C TYR A 247 -3.33 8.70 6.63
N SER A 248 -2.61 9.78 6.87
CA SER A 248 -1.98 10.53 5.78
C SER A 248 -0.75 9.79 5.23
N THR A 249 -0.52 9.89 3.92
CA THR A 249 0.64 9.29 3.25
C THR A 249 1.43 10.36 2.52
N ASP A 250 2.75 10.22 2.47
CA ASP A 250 3.57 11.11 1.65
C ASP A 250 3.09 11.09 0.18
N PRO A 251 2.71 12.23 -0.43
CA PRO A 251 2.34 12.28 -1.85
C PRO A 251 3.47 11.82 -2.79
N TYR A 252 4.73 11.87 -2.33
CA TYR A 252 5.90 11.43 -3.08
C TYR A 252 6.51 10.16 -2.47
N LEU A 253 6.15 8.97 -2.99
CA LEU A 253 6.82 7.72 -2.62
C LEU A 253 8.31 7.75 -2.97
N TRP A 254 8.64 8.34 -4.11
CA TRP A 254 9.99 8.66 -4.53
C TRP A 254 10.10 10.18 -4.65
N ARG A 255 10.59 10.80 -3.58
CA ARG A 255 10.71 12.24 -3.42
C ARG A 255 12.02 12.73 -4.03
N PRO A 256 12.00 13.69 -4.97
CA PRO A 256 13.24 14.30 -5.44
C PRO A 256 14.03 14.91 -4.28
N VAL A 257 15.34 14.67 -4.24
CA VAL A 257 16.19 15.05 -3.10
C VAL A 257 16.20 16.55 -2.80
N TRP A 258 15.83 17.40 -3.77
CA TRP A 258 15.70 18.84 -3.61
C TRP A 258 14.35 19.28 -3.01
N VAL A 259 13.38 18.37 -2.87
CA VAL A 259 12.09 18.66 -2.23
C VAL A 259 12.21 18.35 -0.73
N LYS A 260 11.93 19.34 0.12
CA LYS A 260 12.01 19.19 1.58
C LYS A 260 11.17 17.99 2.06
N LYS A 261 11.80 17.12 2.85
CA LYS A 261 11.13 16.00 3.53
C LYS A 261 10.33 16.55 4.71
N LYS A 262 9.06 16.16 4.82
CA LYS A 262 8.28 16.36 6.05
C LYS A 262 8.68 15.29 7.08
N ASN A 263 8.80 15.67 8.35
CA ASN A 263 8.91 14.67 9.41
C ASN A 263 7.58 13.91 9.49
N ARG A 264 7.63 12.58 9.46
CA ARG A 264 6.43 11.72 9.43
C ARG A 264 6.66 10.54 10.36
N SER A 265 5.68 10.28 11.22
CA SER A 265 5.63 9.11 12.08
C SER A 265 5.53 7.81 11.27
N GLY A 266 6.04 6.72 11.85
CA GLY A 266 6.02 5.39 11.26
C GLY A 266 4.78 4.58 11.64
N ILE A 267 4.80 3.29 11.33
CA ILE A 267 3.78 2.33 11.75
C ILE A 267 3.62 2.29 13.27
N PRO A 268 4.68 2.20 14.10
CA PRO A 268 4.54 2.10 15.56
C PRO A 268 3.80 3.29 16.18
N GLU A 269 4.23 4.52 15.87
CA GLU A 269 3.65 5.72 16.49
C GLU A 269 2.21 5.96 16.01
N ARG A 270 1.95 5.78 14.71
CA ARG A 270 0.57 5.93 14.18
C ARG A 270 -0.36 4.82 14.67
N SER A 271 0.15 3.62 14.93
CA SER A 271 -0.68 2.57 15.54
C SER A 271 -1.08 2.93 16.98
N LEU A 272 -0.23 3.65 17.71
CA LEU A 272 -0.60 4.19 19.03
C LEU A 272 -1.69 5.27 18.91
N GLU A 273 -1.60 6.17 17.93
CA GLU A 273 -2.68 7.13 17.63
C GLU A 273 -4.00 6.39 17.34
N MET A 274 -3.97 5.37 16.47
CA MET A 274 -5.12 4.52 16.16
C MET A 274 -5.70 3.85 17.41
N ILE A 275 -4.86 3.24 18.27
CA ILE A 275 -5.29 2.61 19.52
C ILE A 275 -6.00 3.62 20.42
N LYS A 276 -5.46 4.84 20.60
CA LYS A 276 -6.09 5.88 21.41
C LYS A 276 -7.50 6.22 20.92
N HIS A 277 -7.70 6.34 19.61
CA HIS A 277 -9.03 6.56 19.04
C HIS A 277 -9.98 5.38 19.30
N LEU A 278 -9.52 4.15 19.12
CA LEU A 278 -10.33 2.95 19.34
C LEU A 278 -10.74 2.78 20.80
N VAL A 279 -9.81 2.98 21.74
CA VAL A 279 -10.08 2.93 23.18
C VAL A 279 -11.09 4.00 23.58
N LYS A 280 -10.97 5.22 23.04
CA LYS A 280 -11.94 6.32 23.26
C LYS A 280 -13.35 5.94 22.79
N LEU A 281 -13.46 5.17 21.70
CA LEU A 281 -14.72 4.63 21.19
C LEU A 281 -15.18 3.36 21.93
N GLN A 282 -14.49 2.93 22.98
CA GLN A 282 -14.77 1.71 23.74
C GLN A 282 -14.76 0.45 22.86
N VAL A 283 -13.94 0.44 21.81
CA VAL A 283 -13.67 -0.75 20.99
C VAL A 283 -12.97 -1.80 21.87
N GLY A 284 -13.33 -3.07 21.66
CA GLY A 284 -12.87 -4.19 22.51
C GLY A 284 -13.85 -4.57 23.63
N ARG A 285 -15.01 -3.89 23.74
CA ARG A 285 -16.12 -4.38 24.58
C ARG A 285 -16.96 -5.48 23.91
N ARG A 286 -16.74 -5.68 22.62
CA ARG A 286 -17.48 -6.58 21.72
C ARG A 286 -16.51 -7.15 20.68
N PRO A 287 -16.88 -8.20 19.93
CA PRO A 287 -16.05 -8.74 18.86
C PRO A 287 -15.63 -7.67 17.84
N ILE A 288 -14.42 -7.82 17.30
CA ILE A 288 -13.82 -6.93 16.33
C ILE A 288 -13.53 -7.71 15.03
N VAL A 289 -13.97 -7.16 13.91
CA VAL A 289 -13.61 -7.59 12.55
C VAL A 289 -12.72 -6.53 11.91
N TRP A 290 -11.50 -6.91 11.57
CA TRP A 290 -10.54 -6.02 10.94
C TRP A 290 -10.50 -6.22 9.43
N VAL A 291 -10.48 -5.13 8.67
CA VAL A 291 -10.36 -5.16 7.21
C VAL A 291 -9.24 -4.24 6.77
N GLY A 292 -8.16 -4.81 6.24
CA GLY A 292 -6.95 -4.07 5.89
C GLY A 292 -6.57 -4.23 4.43
N HIS A 293 -6.33 -3.12 3.75
CA HIS A 293 -5.76 -3.13 2.39
C HIS A 293 -4.29 -2.74 2.42
N SER A 294 -3.43 -3.51 1.76
CA SER A 294 -2.00 -3.19 1.60
C SER A 294 -1.33 -2.87 2.94
N LYS A 295 -0.66 -1.73 3.08
CA LYS A 295 -0.06 -1.26 4.33
C LYS A 295 -1.07 -1.18 5.50
N GLY A 296 -2.37 -0.99 5.26
CA GLY A 296 -3.41 -1.02 6.28
C GLY A 296 -3.48 -2.34 7.05
N GLY A 297 -3.17 -3.47 6.39
CA GLY A 297 -3.06 -4.76 7.08
C GLY A 297 -1.88 -4.87 8.03
N LEU A 298 -0.81 -4.10 7.80
CA LEU A 298 0.33 -4.03 8.72
C LEU A 298 -0.01 -3.21 9.96
N TYR A 299 -0.81 -2.14 9.82
CA TYR A 299 -1.37 -1.42 10.96
C TYR A 299 -2.24 -2.31 11.84
N ILE A 300 -3.10 -3.15 11.26
CA ILE A 300 -3.89 -4.14 12.02
C ILE A 300 -2.96 -5.03 12.85
N LYS A 301 -1.92 -5.62 12.22
CA LYS A 301 -0.94 -6.45 12.93
C LYS A 301 -0.26 -5.68 14.07
N GLN A 302 0.18 -4.45 13.80
CA GLN A 302 0.86 -3.63 14.81
C GLN A 302 -0.05 -3.29 15.99
N ILE A 303 -1.31 -2.92 15.73
CA ILE A 303 -2.29 -2.61 16.79
C ILE A 303 -2.50 -3.83 17.69
N ILE A 304 -2.75 -5.00 17.11
CA ILE A 304 -3.03 -6.22 17.86
C ILE A 304 -1.79 -6.68 18.64
N VAL A 305 -0.61 -6.69 18.00
CA VAL A 305 0.65 -7.07 18.66
C VAL A 305 0.98 -6.10 19.79
N HIS A 306 0.84 -4.80 19.59
CA HIS A 306 1.11 -3.81 20.62
C HIS A 306 0.17 -3.96 21.82
N ALA A 307 -1.13 -4.14 21.57
CA ALA A 307 -2.11 -4.39 22.63
C ALA A 307 -1.78 -5.66 23.45
N TRP A 308 -1.26 -6.70 22.80
CA TRP A 308 -0.83 -7.93 23.45
C TRP A 308 0.47 -7.77 24.24
N GLU A 309 1.50 -7.16 23.66
CA GLU A 309 2.81 -7.00 24.31
C GLU A 309 2.72 -6.14 25.58
N GLN A 310 1.92 -5.07 25.54
CA GLN A 310 1.74 -4.20 26.71
C GLN A 310 0.74 -4.77 27.71
N ASN A 311 -0.28 -5.49 27.24
CA ASN A 311 -1.33 -6.12 28.05
C ASN A 311 -2.00 -5.19 29.08
N ALA A 312 -2.05 -3.88 28.81
CA ALA A 312 -2.68 -2.90 29.69
C ALA A 312 -4.21 -3.04 29.66
N GLU A 313 -4.89 -2.87 30.80
CA GLU A 313 -6.34 -3.10 30.95
C GLU A 313 -7.18 -2.34 29.92
N GLU A 314 -6.75 -1.13 29.58
CA GLU A 314 -7.42 -0.21 28.65
C GLU A 314 -7.47 -0.73 27.22
N MET A 315 -6.49 -1.54 26.80
CA MET A 315 -6.34 -1.95 25.40
C MET A 315 -6.15 -3.45 25.19
N LYS A 316 -5.99 -4.27 26.25
CA LYS A 316 -5.85 -5.73 26.13
C LYS A 316 -7.00 -6.35 25.33
N TYR A 317 -8.19 -5.77 25.40
CA TYR A 317 -9.34 -6.29 24.67
C TYR A 317 -9.28 -6.05 23.15
N LEU A 318 -8.39 -5.17 22.66
CA LEU A 318 -8.18 -5.02 21.22
C LEU A 318 -7.64 -6.31 20.60
N TYR A 319 -6.72 -7.03 21.28
CA TYR A 319 -6.26 -8.34 20.78
C TYR A 319 -7.23 -9.46 21.16
N LEU A 320 -7.77 -9.48 22.40
CA LEU A 320 -8.67 -10.57 22.84
C LEU A 320 -9.98 -10.61 22.05
N GLN A 321 -10.52 -9.46 21.65
CA GLN A 321 -11.74 -9.36 20.85
C GLN A 321 -11.48 -9.31 19.34
N SER A 322 -10.24 -9.40 18.89
CA SER A 322 -9.96 -9.61 17.46
C SER A 322 -10.46 -11.00 17.05
N LYS A 323 -11.66 -11.08 16.46
CA LYS A 323 -12.31 -12.35 16.09
C LYS A 323 -12.30 -12.63 14.59
N GLY A 324 -12.18 -11.59 13.76
CA GLY A 324 -12.09 -11.72 12.31
C GLY A 324 -11.06 -10.77 11.72
N ILE A 325 -10.33 -11.22 10.70
CA ILE A 325 -9.36 -10.40 9.98
C ILE A 325 -9.43 -10.72 8.48
N MET A 326 -9.70 -9.69 7.68
CA MET A 326 -9.72 -9.76 6.22
C MET A 326 -8.60 -8.90 5.65
N PHE A 327 -7.65 -9.54 4.96
CA PHE A 327 -6.53 -8.88 4.34
C PHE A 327 -6.70 -8.79 2.82
N TYR A 328 -6.51 -7.60 2.25
CA TYR A 328 -6.45 -7.37 0.82
C TYR A 328 -5.03 -6.97 0.43
N SER A 329 -4.30 -7.86 -0.24
CA SER A 329 -2.96 -7.60 -0.80
C SER A 329 -1.98 -7.04 0.21
N VAL A 330 -1.91 -7.61 1.41
CA VAL A 330 -1.07 -7.10 2.49
C VAL A 330 0.35 -7.68 2.36
N PRO A 331 1.41 -6.85 2.29
CA PRO A 331 2.77 -7.33 2.15
C PRO A 331 3.35 -7.79 3.50
N HIS A 332 2.92 -8.94 4.01
CA HIS A 332 3.34 -9.46 5.32
C HIS A 332 4.85 -9.75 5.44
N ARG A 333 5.58 -9.82 4.32
CA ARG A 333 7.06 -9.95 4.26
C ARG A 333 7.71 -8.82 3.44
N GLY A 334 6.98 -7.73 3.25
CA GLY A 334 7.37 -6.57 2.44
C GLY A 334 7.08 -6.72 0.94
N SER A 335 7.33 -5.67 0.18
CA SER A 335 6.94 -5.50 -1.21
C SER A 335 8.14 -5.26 -2.10
N VAL A 336 8.14 -5.89 -3.29
CA VAL A 336 9.16 -5.68 -4.33
C VAL A 336 9.15 -4.24 -4.82
N LEU A 337 8.00 -3.57 -4.80
CA LEU A 337 7.88 -2.16 -5.18
C LEU A 337 8.81 -1.28 -4.32
N ALA A 338 8.91 -1.58 -3.03
CA ALA A 338 9.69 -0.78 -2.09
C ALA A 338 11.20 -0.96 -2.22
N ASP A 339 11.66 -1.99 -2.93
CA ASP A 339 13.08 -2.20 -3.24
C ASP A 339 13.57 -1.31 -4.40
N ILE A 340 12.65 -0.75 -5.20
CA ILE A 340 12.99 0.11 -6.34
C ILE A 340 13.68 1.38 -5.83
N THR A 341 14.96 1.51 -6.15
CA THR A 341 15.77 2.70 -5.87
C THR A 341 15.96 3.48 -7.17
N LEU A 342 15.62 4.77 -7.13
CA LEU A 342 15.69 5.66 -8.29
C LEU A 342 16.75 6.75 -8.04
N PRO A 343 17.60 7.08 -9.02
CA PRO A 343 18.63 8.09 -8.85
C PRO A 343 18.01 9.47 -8.57
N PHE A 344 18.63 10.22 -7.66
CA PHE A 344 18.17 11.54 -7.21
C PHE A 344 16.78 11.55 -6.52
N LEU A 345 16.20 10.39 -6.22
CA LEU A 345 14.95 10.26 -5.47
C LEU A 345 15.19 9.51 -4.15
N SER A 346 14.68 10.09 -3.08
CA SER A 346 14.61 9.47 -1.75
C SER A 346 13.27 8.75 -1.56
N ARG A 347 13.29 7.58 -0.91
CA ARG A 347 12.08 6.83 -0.60
C ARG A 347 11.36 7.44 0.61
N SER A 348 10.03 7.48 0.58
CA SER A 348 9.23 7.91 1.72
C SER A 348 9.31 6.89 2.88
N VAL A 349 8.92 7.31 4.09
CA VAL A 349 8.82 6.40 5.25
C VAL A 349 7.88 5.25 4.92
N GLU A 350 6.78 5.53 4.22
CA GLU A 350 5.80 4.52 3.85
C GLU A 350 6.34 3.43 2.92
N LEU A 351 7.27 3.75 2.01
CA LEU A 351 7.97 2.74 1.22
C LEU A 351 9.01 1.97 2.04
N LEU A 352 9.83 2.68 2.83
CA LEU A 352 10.88 2.06 3.61
C LEU A 352 10.33 1.02 4.60
N GLU A 353 9.19 1.31 5.22
CA GLU A 353 8.51 0.42 6.16
C GLU A 353 7.83 -0.78 5.51
N VAL A 354 7.65 -0.78 4.19
CA VAL A 354 7.12 -1.93 3.43
C VAL A 354 8.19 -2.60 2.57
N GLN A 355 9.47 -2.29 2.79
CA GLN A 355 10.58 -2.88 2.06
C GLN A 355 10.65 -4.40 2.25
N ARG A 356 10.91 -5.13 1.15
CA ARG A 356 11.04 -6.60 1.21
C ARG A 356 12.16 -6.98 2.17
N ASN A 357 11.88 -7.99 3.00
CA ASN A 357 12.82 -8.49 4.01
C ASN A 357 13.30 -7.43 5.03
N GLY A 358 12.59 -6.31 5.19
CA GLY A 358 12.89 -5.33 6.23
C GLY A 358 12.71 -5.95 7.62
N CYS A 359 13.69 -5.75 8.51
CA CYS A 359 13.69 -6.32 9.86
C CYS A 359 12.39 -6.03 10.62
N PHE A 360 11.87 -4.79 10.49
CA PHE A 360 10.62 -4.38 11.13
C PHE A 360 9.41 -5.23 10.70
N ILE A 361 9.20 -5.42 9.39
CA ILE A 361 8.02 -6.17 8.90
C ILE A 361 8.12 -7.64 9.25
N LEU A 362 9.33 -8.22 9.09
CA LEU A 362 9.55 -9.62 9.42
C LEU A 362 9.37 -9.87 10.92
N ASP A 363 9.87 -8.96 11.76
CA ASP A 363 9.66 -9.00 13.21
C ASP A 363 8.18 -8.87 13.57
N LEU A 364 7.48 -7.88 13.02
CA LEU A 364 6.05 -7.68 13.22
C LEU A 364 5.24 -8.92 12.80
N HIS A 365 5.56 -9.51 11.65
CA HIS A 365 4.87 -10.70 11.18
C HIS A 365 5.11 -11.90 12.11
N ARG A 366 6.35 -12.11 12.55
CA ARG A 366 6.72 -13.16 13.51
C ARG A 366 6.00 -12.97 14.84
N LYS A 367 6.00 -11.75 15.38
CA LYS A 367 5.31 -11.39 16.63
C LYS A 367 3.80 -11.60 16.52
N PHE A 368 3.20 -11.24 15.38
CA PHE A 368 1.78 -11.49 15.15
C PHE A 368 1.44 -12.98 15.22
N LEU A 369 2.19 -13.84 14.54
CA LEU A 369 1.97 -15.30 14.59
C LEU A 369 2.20 -15.86 16.00
N ASN A 370 3.27 -15.43 16.67
CA ASN A 370 3.58 -15.84 18.03
C ASN A 370 2.49 -15.41 19.02
N MET A 371 1.95 -14.20 18.86
CA MET A 371 0.85 -13.70 19.68
C MET A 371 -0.38 -14.59 19.54
N LEU A 372 -0.79 -14.95 18.31
CA LEU A 372 -1.94 -15.84 18.08
C LEU A 372 -1.76 -17.18 18.80
N GLU A 373 -0.55 -17.75 18.75
CA GLU A 373 -0.21 -19.01 19.40
C GLU A 373 -0.21 -18.90 20.93
N GLN A 374 0.44 -17.87 21.49
CA GLN A 374 0.60 -17.70 22.94
C GLN A 374 -0.70 -17.29 23.63
N SER A 375 -1.46 -16.36 23.04
CA SER A 375 -2.71 -15.89 23.62
C SER A 375 -3.89 -16.85 23.38
N LYS A 376 -3.67 -17.93 22.61
CA LYS A 376 -4.67 -18.94 22.24
C LYS A 376 -5.94 -18.32 21.62
N ILE A 377 -5.81 -17.18 20.94
CA ILE A 377 -6.91 -16.62 20.16
C ILE A 377 -6.88 -17.23 18.77
N ASN A 378 -8.05 -17.50 18.22
CA ASN A 378 -8.18 -18.10 16.89
C ASN A 378 -9.12 -17.25 16.03
N PRO A 379 -8.70 -16.05 15.58
CA PRO A 379 -9.50 -15.23 14.69
C PRO A 379 -9.71 -15.93 13.35
N GLU A 380 -10.87 -15.74 12.74
CA GLU A 380 -11.10 -16.12 11.35
C GLU A 380 -10.29 -15.20 10.45
N VAL A 381 -9.19 -15.70 9.87
CA VAL A 381 -8.32 -14.95 8.98
C VAL A 381 -8.55 -15.34 7.53
N PHE A 382 -8.77 -14.35 6.68
CA PHE A 382 -8.94 -14.54 5.25
C PHE A 382 -8.13 -13.51 4.46
N SER A 383 -7.29 -13.98 3.54
CA SER A 383 -6.38 -13.15 2.74
C SER A 383 -6.68 -13.23 1.25
N PHE A 384 -6.99 -12.10 0.63
CA PHE A 384 -7.00 -11.95 -0.83
C PHE A 384 -5.66 -11.39 -1.31
N PHE A 385 -5.16 -11.87 -2.46
CA PHE A 385 -3.96 -11.32 -3.08
C PHE A 385 -4.11 -11.10 -4.58
N GLU A 386 -3.41 -10.09 -5.09
CA GLU A 386 -3.50 -9.69 -6.50
C GLU A 386 -2.72 -10.66 -7.39
N THR A 387 -3.33 -11.04 -8.52
CA THR A 387 -2.65 -11.83 -9.55
C THR A 387 -2.36 -11.02 -10.81
N SER A 388 -3.07 -9.88 -11.01
CA SER A 388 -2.82 -8.96 -12.12
C SER A 388 -1.77 -7.90 -11.78
N LEU A 389 -1.05 -7.43 -12.81
CA LEU A 389 -0.09 -6.35 -12.65
C LEU A 389 -0.82 -5.01 -12.45
N THR A 390 -0.29 -4.20 -11.56
CA THR A 390 -0.77 -2.84 -11.29
C THR A 390 0.06 -1.85 -12.11
N PHE A 391 -0.61 -0.94 -12.81
CA PHE A 391 0.07 0.15 -13.50
C PHE A 391 0.50 1.23 -12.50
N MET A 392 1.81 1.45 -12.39
CA MET A 392 2.41 2.46 -11.52
C MET A 392 3.29 3.39 -12.36
N SER A 393 2.83 4.63 -12.55
CA SER A 393 3.45 5.68 -13.36
C SER A 393 3.74 5.26 -14.81
N PHE A 394 4.81 4.47 -15.03
CA PHE A 394 5.25 4.02 -16.34
C PHE A 394 5.50 2.51 -16.43
N VAL A 395 5.31 1.75 -15.35
CA VAL A 395 5.65 0.32 -15.29
C VAL A 395 4.48 -0.49 -14.74
N TYR A 396 4.27 -1.67 -15.31
CA TYR A 396 3.36 -2.68 -14.78
C TYR A 396 4.11 -3.59 -13.82
N LEU A 397 3.65 -3.63 -12.57
CA LEU A 397 4.35 -4.30 -11.48
C LEU A 397 3.35 -5.14 -10.69
N ARG A 398 3.78 -6.31 -10.21
CA ARG A 398 3.07 -6.97 -9.12
C ARG A 398 3.55 -6.32 -7.82
N ILE A 399 2.64 -5.63 -7.12
CA ILE A 399 2.99 -4.85 -5.93
C ILE A 399 3.36 -5.79 -4.78
N VAL A 400 2.53 -6.80 -4.53
CA VAL A 400 2.76 -7.79 -3.49
C VAL A 400 2.91 -9.17 -4.14
N ALA A 401 4.04 -9.81 -3.87
CA ALA A 401 4.28 -11.17 -4.31
C ALA A 401 3.42 -12.15 -3.48
N ALA A 402 2.98 -13.26 -4.07
CA ALA A 402 2.05 -14.19 -3.45
C ALA A 402 2.56 -14.80 -2.13
N ASP A 403 3.89 -14.96 -1.99
CA ASP A 403 4.56 -15.39 -0.76
C ASP A 403 4.51 -14.34 0.35
N SER A 404 4.56 -13.05 -0.03
CA SER A 404 4.42 -11.94 0.91
C SER A 404 2.96 -11.70 1.31
N ALA A 405 2.00 -11.99 0.43
CA ALA A 405 0.58 -11.91 0.74
C ALA A 405 0.06 -13.04 1.64
N ASP A 406 0.85 -14.07 1.87
CA ASP A 406 0.52 -15.16 2.79
C ASP A 406 0.63 -14.71 4.25
N ALA A 407 -0.52 -14.62 4.94
CA ALA A 407 -0.59 -14.24 6.34
C ALA A 407 0.00 -15.26 7.31
N GLY A 408 0.28 -16.48 6.85
CA GLY A 408 0.75 -17.59 7.67
C GLY A 408 -0.31 -18.16 8.61
N VAL A 409 -1.58 -17.83 8.42
CA VAL A 409 -2.74 -18.34 9.17
C VAL A 409 -4.01 -18.13 8.35
N GLY A 410 -4.96 -19.07 8.44
CA GLY A 410 -6.25 -18.97 7.75
C GLY A 410 -6.19 -19.31 6.26
N GLU A 411 -7.16 -18.81 5.50
CA GLU A 411 -7.29 -19.06 4.06
C GLU A 411 -6.67 -17.94 3.20
N LYS A 412 -6.13 -18.29 2.02
CA LYS A 412 -5.67 -17.30 1.05
C LYS A 412 -6.15 -17.57 -0.38
N TRP A 413 -6.61 -16.52 -1.05
CA TRP A 413 -7.25 -16.60 -2.38
C TRP A 413 -6.62 -15.61 -3.36
N GLY A 414 -6.11 -16.12 -4.48
CA GLY A 414 -5.60 -15.31 -5.58
C GLY A 414 -6.74 -14.78 -6.44
N VAL A 415 -6.77 -13.47 -6.65
CA VAL A 415 -7.85 -12.78 -7.37
C VAL A 415 -7.31 -12.13 -8.64
N PRO A 416 -7.98 -12.28 -9.81
CA PRO A 416 -7.61 -11.66 -11.08
C PRO A 416 -7.91 -10.16 -11.15
N LEU A 417 -7.56 -9.44 -10.10
CA LEU A 417 -7.60 -8.00 -10.00
C LEU A 417 -6.19 -7.48 -9.73
N ASP A 418 -5.99 -6.20 -9.99
CA ASP A 418 -4.76 -5.52 -9.60
C ASP A 418 -4.83 -5.08 -8.13
N HIS A 419 -3.71 -4.55 -7.63
CA HIS A 419 -3.57 -4.15 -6.23
C HIS A 419 -4.54 -3.02 -5.82
N ARG A 420 -5.02 -2.22 -6.77
CA ARG A 420 -5.92 -1.09 -6.51
C ARG A 420 -7.38 -1.49 -6.50
N GLU A 421 -7.77 -2.50 -7.28
CA GLU A 421 -9.16 -2.94 -7.44
C GLU A 421 -9.56 -4.11 -6.52
N ILE A 422 -8.60 -4.83 -5.96
CA ILE A 422 -8.86 -6.03 -5.15
C ILE A 422 -9.67 -5.80 -3.87
N CYS A 423 -9.73 -4.57 -3.35
CA CYS A 423 -10.52 -4.18 -2.19
C CYS A 423 -11.86 -3.49 -2.55
N LYS A 424 -12.22 -3.50 -3.84
CA LYS A 424 -13.40 -2.83 -4.39
C LYS A 424 -14.39 -3.86 -4.92
N PRO A 425 -15.24 -4.47 -4.08
CA PRO A 425 -16.30 -5.35 -4.56
C PRO A 425 -17.17 -4.62 -5.58
N SER A 426 -17.54 -5.33 -6.63
CA SER A 426 -18.29 -4.73 -7.75
C SER A 426 -19.80 -4.63 -7.51
N SER A 427 -20.32 -5.35 -6.53
CA SER A 427 -21.69 -5.31 -6.03
C SER A 427 -21.77 -6.04 -4.70
N ARG A 428 -22.93 -5.99 -4.03
CA ARG A 428 -23.24 -6.82 -2.85
C ARG A 428 -23.23 -8.32 -3.13
N GLN A 429 -23.30 -8.72 -4.41
CA GLN A 429 -23.21 -10.12 -4.80
C GLN A 429 -21.76 -10.60 -5.05
N CYS A 430 -20.78 -9.68 -5.01
CA CYS A 430 -19.38 -9.98 -5.23
C CYS A 430 -18.80 -10.87 -4.13
N PHE A 431 -17.98 -11.85 -4.52
CA PHE A 431 -17.35 -12.78 -3.57
C PHE A 431 -16.46 -12.07 -2.53
N LEU A 432 -15.79 -10.97 -2.90
CA LEU A 432 -14.98 -10.17 -1.97
C LEU A 432 -15.85 -9.64 -0.81
N TYR A 433 -17.06 -9.20 -1.11
CA TYR A 433 -18.00 -8.70 -0.11
C TYR A 433 -18.68 -9.84 0.65
N LYS A 434 -19.15 -10.88 -0.04
CA LYS A 434 -19.78 -12.05 0.58
C LYS A 434 -18.88 -12.75 1.57
N GLU A 435 -17.57 -12.80 1.31
CA GLU A 435 -16.61 -13.39 2.23
C GLU A 435 -16.50 -12.58 3.53
N LEU A 436 -16.61 -11.25 3.47
CA LEU A 436 -16.66 -10.42 4.67
C LEU A 436 -17.93 -10.70 5.48
N LEU A 437 -19.08 -10.82 4.81
CA LEU A 437 -20.33 -11.17 5.49
C LEU A 437 -20.23 -12.54 6.16
N ARG A 438 -19.61 -13.52 5.50
CA ARG A 438 -19.38 -14.85 6.08
C ARG A 438 -18.53 -14.80 7.36
N ILE A 439 -17.47 -13.98 7.38
CA ILE A 439 -16.63 -13.77 8.57
C ILE A 439 -17.48 -13.17 9.70
N ILE A 440 -18.28 -12.14 9.40
CA ILE A 440 -19.13 -11.47 10.39
C ILE A 440 -20.17 -12.45 10.95
N GLU A 441 -20.86 -13.19 10.10
CA GLU A 441 -21.86 -14.19 10.48
C GLU A 441 -21.26 -15.24 11.43
N LYS A 442 -20.08 -15.79 11.08
CA LYS A 442 -19.37 -16.78 11.92
C LYS A 442 -18.96 -16.24 13.30
N ILE A 443 -18.80 -14.93 13.44
CA ILE A 443 -18.41 -14.30 14.71
C ILE A 443 -19.61 -13.97 15.58
N LEU A 444 -20.78 -13.75 14.97
CA LEU A 444 -22.02 -13.41 15.65
C LEU A 444 -22.85 -14.65 16.03
N CYS A 445 -22.68 -15.77 15.33
CA CYS A 445 -23.23 -17.08 15.68
C CYS A 445 -22.33 -17.81 16.67
#